data_AF-A0A1Q1NP74-F1
#
_entry.id   AF-A0A1Q1NP74-F1
#
_cell.length_a   1.000
_cell.length_b   1.000
_cell.length_c   1.000
_cell.angle_alpha   90.00
_cell.angle_beta   90.00
_cell.angle_gamma   90.00
#
_symmetry.space_group_name_H-M   'P 1'
#
loop_
_entity.id
_entity.type
_entity.pdbx_description
1 polymer ?
#
loop_
_entity_poly.entity_id
_entity_poly.type
_entity_poly.pdbx_seq_one_letter_code
_entity_poly.pdbx_strand_id
1 'polypeptide(L)' 'MKWIFLIFIVIYLIYNVSARVFESRQCIPRLEKCVGQGAQCCPPSHCLWYANKCI' A
#
# COMPACT_ATOMS: atom_id res chain seq x y z
N MET A 1 32.06 14.08 -8.84
CA MET A 1 30.92 14.33 -9.77
C MET A 1 30.11 13.06 -10.06
N LYS A 2 30.69 12.00 -10.65
CA LYS A 2 29.97 10.79 -11.09
C LYS A 2 29.25 9.98 -9.98
N TRP A 3 29.81 9.95 -8.76
CA TRP A 3 29.21 9.25 -7.61
C TRP A 3 27.96 9.94 -7.04
N ILE A 4 27.90 11.27 -7.10
CA ILE A 4 26.76 12.05 -6.63
C ILE A 4 25.51 11.70 -7.44
N PHE A 5 25.69 11.52 -8.76
CA PHE A 5 24.61 11.13 -9.66
C PHE A 5 24.03 9.75 -9.33
N LEU A 6 24.88 8.77 -8.97
CA LEU A 6 24.44 7.45 -8.53
C LEU A 6 23.64 7.50 -7.23
N ILE A 7 24.02 8.36 -6.29
CA ILE A 7 23.32 8.52 -5.02
C ILE A 7 21.89 9.05 -5.24
N PHE A 8 21.73 10.07 -6.11
CA PHE A 8 20.40 10.58 -6.45
C PHE A 8 19.49 9.53 -7.11
N ILE A 9 20.05 8.69 -7.99
CA ILE A 9 19.30 7.59 -8.62
C ILE A 9 18.81 6.58 -7.58
N VAL A 10 19.66 6.20 -6.63
CA VAL A 10 19.31 5.26 -5.57
C VAL A 10 18.23 5.85 -4.66
N ILE A 11 18.35 7.12 -4.26
CA ILE A 11 17.33 7.81 -3.47
C ILE A 11 16.00 7.84 -4.22
N TYR A 12 16.00 8.17 -5.51
CA TYR A 12 14.80 8.20 -6.34
C TYR A 12 14.11 6.83 -6.44
N LEU A 13 14.89 5.75 -6.57
CA LEU A 13 14.38 4.38 -6.55
C LEU A 13 13.71 4.03 -5.22
N ILE A 14 14.34 4.37 -4.08
CA ILE A 14 13.79 4.10 -2.75
C ILE A 14 12.47 4.85 -2.54
N TYR A 15 12.39 6.12 -2.96
CA TYR A 15 11.15 6.90 -2.88
C TYR A 15 10.01 6.29 -3.68
N ASN A 16 10.28 5.83 -4.91
CA ASN A 16 9.26 5.21 -5.76
C ASN A 16 8.75 3.89 -5.17
N VAL A 17 9.65 3.04 -4.65
CA VAL A 17 9.26 1.78 -3.99
C VAL A 17 8.42 2.09 -2.75
N SER A 18 8.84 3.07 -1.94
CA SER A 18 8.14 3.45 -0.72
C SER A 18 6.74 4.02 -1.01
N ALA A 19 6.59 4.84 -2.04
CA ALA A 19 5.30 5.37 -2.48
C ALA A 19 4.34 4.27 -2.92
N ARG A 20 4.82 3.29 -3.72
CA ARG A 20 4.04 2.12 -4.16
C ARG A 20 3.62 1.23 -2.98
N VAL A 21 4.53 1.03 -2.01
CA VAL A 21 4.24 0.26 -0.79
C VAL A 21 3.24 0.99 0.11
N PHE A 22 3.30 2.33 0.15
CA PHE A 22 2.35 3.13 0.91
C PHE A 22 0.95 3.09 0.29
N GLU A 23 0.85 3.17 -1.02
CA GLU A 23 -0.41 3.03 -1.77
C GLU A 23 -1.06 1.65 -1.53
N SER A 24 -0.26 0.60 -1.46
CA SER A 24 -0.73 -0.76 -1.14
C SER A 24 -1.07 -0.98 0.35
N ARG A 25 -0.73 -0.04 1.24
CA ARG A 25 -1.19 -0.02 2.65
C ARG A 25 -2.43 0.85 2.88
N GLN A 26 -2.86 1.64 1.90
CA GLN A 26 -4.05 2.49 2.06
C GLN A 26 -5.36 1.72 1.94
N CYS A 27 -5.31 0.49 1.44
CA CYS A 27 -6.49 -0.35 1.31
C CYS A 27 -6.25 -1.79 1.77
N ILE A 28 -7.32 -2.42 2.24
CA ILE A 28 -7.31 -3.76 2.80
C ILE A 28 -7.52 -4.76 1.66
N PRO A 29 -6.59 -5.70 1.44
CA PRO A 29 -6.72 -6.66 0.36
C PRO A 29 -7.94 -7.59 0.55
N ARG A 30 -8.33 -8.28 -0.52
CA ARG A 30 -9.45 -9.21 -0.49
C ARG A 30 -9.18 -10.36 0.49
N LEU A 31 -10.21 -10.84 1.17
CA LEU A 31 -10.21 -11.87 2.24
C LEU A 31 -9.55 -11.46 3.57
N GLU A 32 -9.00 -10.25 3.66
CA GLU A 32 -8.40 -9.70 4.88
C GLU A 32 -9.43 -8.97 5.76
N LYS A 33 -9.08 -8.80 7.04
CA LYS A 33 -10.00 -8.25 8.04
C LYS A 33 -10.21 -6.76 7.83
N CYS A 34 -11.47 -6.33 7.73
CA CYS A 34 -11.80 -4.94 7.41
C CYS A 34 -12.23 -4.08 8.62
N VAL A 35 -12.82 -4.69 9.64
CA VAL A 35 -13.25 -3.99 10.86
C VAL A 35 -12.05 -3.77 11.77
N GLY A 36 -11.81 -2.51 12.16
CA GLY A 36 -10.75 -2.11 13.10
C GLY A 36 -9.39 -1.79 12.46
N GLN A 37 -9.23 -1.92 11.13
CA GLN A 37 -7.98 -1.60 10.44
C GLN A 37 -7.85 -0.11 10.05
N GLY A 38 -8.91 0.69 10.16
CA GLY A 38 -8.85 2.14 9.86
C GLY A 38 -8.64 2.48 8.38
N ALA A 39 -8.68 1.49 7.49
CA ALA A 39 -8.55 1.61 6.04
C ALA A 39 -9.77 1.00 5.34
N GLN A 40 -10.02 1.39 4.09
CA GLN A 40 -11.09 0.82 3.26
C GLN A 40 -10.60 -0.43 2.51
N CYS A 41 -11.49 -1.34 2.14
CA CYS A 41 -11.13 -2.46 1.26
C CYS A 41 -10.64 -1.96 -0.11
N CYS A 42 -9.68 -2.65 -0.72
CA CYS A 42 -9.20 -2.30 -2.05
C CYS A 42 -10.34 -2.53 -3.07
N PRO A 43 -10.66 -1.56 -3.94
CA PRO A 43 -11.64 -1.78 -4.99
C PRO A 43 -11.20 -2.94 -5.90
N PRO A 44 -12.13 -3.77 -6.40
CA PRO A 44 -13.59 -3.67 -6.29
C PRO A 44 -14.18 -4.31 -5.02
N SER A 45 -13.35 -4.72 -4.04
CA SER A 45 -13.82 -5.40 -2.84
C SER A 45 -14.44 -4.45 -1.83
N HIS A 46 -15.41 -4.95 -1.05
CA HIS A 46 -16.11 -4.20 -0.01
C HIS A 46 -16.06 -4.93 1.32
N CYS A 47 -16.14 -4.19 2.43
CA CYS A 47 -16.10 -4.79 3.76
C CYS A 47 -17.44 -5.46 4.08
N LEU A 48 -17.38 -6.78 4.23
CA LEU A 48 -18.49 -7.61 4.65
C LEU A 48 -18.51 -7.69 6.18
N TRP A 49 -19.26 -6.79 6.81
CA TRP A 49 -19.23 -6.59 8.27
C TRP A 49 -19.53 -7.85 9.09
N TYR A 50 -20.48 -8.69 8.66
CA TYR A 50 -20.84 -9.91 9.40
C TYR A 50 -19.73 -10.97 9.42
N ALA A 51 -18.91 -11.03 8.36
CA ALA A 51 -17.76 -11.95 8.28
C ALA A 51 -16.44 -11.27 8.65
N ASN A 52 -16.47 -9.95 8.89
CA ASN A 52 -15.30 -9.10 9.10
C ASN A 52 -14.20 -9.34 8.04
N LYS A 53 -14.56 -9.33 6.75
CA LYS A 53 -13.63 -9.56 5.63
C LYS A 53 -13.94 -8.68 4.41
N CYS A 54 -12.92 -8.31 3.64
CA CYS A 54 -13.10 -7.71 2.32
C CYS A 54 -13.50 -8.78 1.28
N ILE A 55 -14.61 -8.59 0.57
CA ILE A 55 -15.11 -9.52 -0.48
C ILE A 55 -15.30 -8.83 -1.81
#